data_AF-A0A2V6P621-F1
#
_entry.id   AF-A0A2V6P621-F1
#
_cell.length_a   1.000
_cell.length_b   1.000
_cell.length_c   1.000
_cell.angle_alpha   90.00
_cell.angle_beta   90.00
_cell.angle_gamma   90.00
#
_symmetry.space_group_name_H-M   'P 1'
#
loop_
_entity.id
_entity.type
_entity.pdbx_description
1 polymer ?
#
loop_
_entity_poly.entity_id
_entity_poly.type
_entity_poly.pdbx_seq_one_letter_code
_entity_poly.pdbx_strand_id
1 'polypeptide(L)' 'MPTIVIAPSNVAAFPEGGGHFWVYLQYVLGLRQLGCEVYWLEAFRSKRRMEWEAAALSTFRARMQQHGLD' A
#
# COMPACT_ATOMS: atom_id res chain seq x y z
N MET A 1 -4.06 20.89 -8.55
CA MET A 1 -4.65 19.63 -8.04
C MET A 1 -4.24 19.48 -6.59
N PRO A 2 -5.11 19.02 -5.69
CA PRO A 2 -4.72 18.75 -4.31
C PRO A 2 -3.77 17.55 -4.24
N THR A 3 -2.78 17.64 -3.36
CA THR A 3 -1.91 16.52 -2.99
C THR A 3 -2.52 15.82 -1.78
N ILE A 4 -2.70 14.50 -1.87
CA ILE A 4 -3.32 13.66 -0.84
C ILE A 4 -2.37 12.53 -0.48
N VAL A 5 -2.16 12.33 0.83
CA VAL A 5 -1.38 11.21 1.35
C VAL A 5 -2.33 10.25 2.05
N ILE A 6 -2.37 9.00 1.57
CA ILE A 6 -3.06 7.90 2.25
C ILE A 6 -2.03 7.22 3.14
N ALA A 7 -2.29 7.19 4.45
CA ALA A 7 -1.44 6.56 5.46
C ALA A 7 -2.15 5.34 6.07
N PRO A 8 -2.06 4.17 5.41
CA PRO A 8 -2.68 2.95 5.88
C PRO A 8 -1.98 2.34 7.09
N SER A 9 -2.70 1.44 7.76
CA SER A 9 -2.19 0.76 8.94
C SER A 9 -1.79 -0.67 8.63
N ASN A 10 -0.50 -0.99 8.67
CA ASN A 10 0.03 -2.36 8.66
C ASN A 10 -0.40 -3.18 7.43
N VAL A 11 -0.38 -2.57 6.24
CA VAL A 11 -0.75 -3.28 5.00
C VAL A 11 0.44 -4.07 4.46
N ALA A 12 1.64 -3.49 4.47
CA ALA A 12 2.83 -4.18 3.98
C ALA A 12 3.25 -5.38 4.85
N ALA A 13 2.83 -5.40 6.11
CA ALA A 13 3.03 -6.51 7.04
C ALA A 13 1.78 -7.38 7.22
N PHE A 14 0.83 -7.36 6.28
CA PHE A 14 -0.32 -8.28 6.30
C PHE A 14 -0.75 -8.68 4.89
N PRO A 15 0.09 -9.46 4.17
CA PRO A 15 -0.16 -9.80 2.77
C PRO A 15 -1.42 -10.66 2.55
N GLU A 16 -1.87 -11.39 3.57
CA GLU A 16 -3.08 -12.23 3.53
C GLU A 16 -4.37 -11.40 3.53
N GLY A 17 -4.30 -10.15 4.03
CA GLY A 17 -5.43 -9.23 4.12
C GLY A 17 -5.78 -8.55 2.80
N GLY A 18 -6.29 -9.29 1.81
CA GLY A 18 -6.67 -8.73 0.51
C GLY A 18 -7.67 -7.57 0.59
N GLY A 19 -8.73 -7.71 1.40
CA GLY A 19 -9.69 -6.64 1.65
C GLY A 19 -9.09 -5.44 2.39
N HIS A 20 -8.12 -5.69 3.28
CA HIS A 20 -7.38 -4.66 4.01
C HIS A 20 -6.48 -3.86 3.09
N PHE A 21 -5.85 -4.48 2.08
CA PHE A 21 -5.15 -3.76 1.02
C PHE A 21 -6.13 -2.97 0.14
N TRP A 22 -7.23 -3.62 -0.29
CA TRP A 22 -8.18 -3.04 -1.23
C TRP A 22 -8.87 -1.79 -0.67
N VAL A 23 -9.24 -1.76 0.61
CA VAL A 23 -9.96 -0.61 1.20
C VAL A 23 -9.20 0.70 1.09
N TYR A 24 -7.86 0.68 1.12
CA TYR A 24 -7.05 1.88 0.91
C TYR A 24 -6.80 2.15 -0.57
N LEU A 25 -6.58 1.10 -1.36
CA LEU A 25 -6.35 1.21 -2.79
C LEU A 25 -7.55 1.83 -3.52
N GLN A 26 -8.79 1.53 -3.12
CA GLN A 26 -9.98 2.16 -3.73
C GLN A 26 -9.95 3.69 -3.62
N TYR A 27 -9.46 4.25 -2.51
CA TYR A 27 -9.33 5.69 -2.34
C TYR A 27 -8.24 6.24 -3.25
N VAL A 28 -7.10 5.56 -3.33
CA VAL A 28 -6.01 5.96 -4.22
C VAL A 28 -6.49 6.01 -5.67
N LEU A 29 -7.16 4.97 -6.15
CA LEU A 29 -7.66 4.90 -7.52
C LEU A 29 -8.76 5.93 -7.79
N GLY A 30 -9.73 6.07 -6.88
CA GLY A 30 -10.82 7.04 -7.02
C GLY A 30 -10.33 8.49 -7.02
N LEU A 31 -9.42 8.84 -6.11
CA LEU A 31 -8.84 10.18 -6.03
C LEU A 31 -7.95 10.50 -7.24
N ARG A 32 -7.19 9.53 -7.76
CA ARG A 32 -6.44 9.70 -9.01
C ARG A 32 -7.38 9.95 -10.20
N GLN A 33 -8.50 9.25 -10.29
CA GLN A 33 -9.51 9.49 -11.36
C GLN A 33 -10.11 10.89 -11.30
N LEU A 34 -10.20 11.48 -10.10
CA LEU A 34 -10.63 12.87 -9.90
C LEU A 34 -9.53 13.91 -10.18
N GLY A 35 -8.34 13.47 -10.61
CA GLY A 35 -7.20 14.35 -10.83
C GLY A 35 -6.57 14.83 -9.52
N CYS A 36 -6.52 14.01 -8.47
CA CYS A 36 -5.67 14.30 -7.32
C CYS A 36 -4.27 13.73 -7.52
N GLU A 37 -3.26 14.37 -6.95
CA GLU A 37 -1.93 13.77 -6.81
C GLU A 37 -1.93 12.95 -5.52
N VAL A 38 -1.81 11.62 -5.62
CA VAL A 38 -2.03 10.72 -4.48
C VAL A 38 -0.79 9.89 -4.20
N TYR A 39 -0.35 9.93 -2.94
CA TYR A 39 0.77 9.16 -2.41
C TYR A 39 0.29 8.13 -1.39
N TRP A 40 0.94 6.96 -1.39
CA TRP A 40 0.77 5.95 -0.34
C TRP A 40 1.96 6.02 0.61
N LEU A 41 1.70 6.25 1.90
CA LEU A 41 2.73 6.27 2.94
C LEU A 41 2.57 5.07 3.87
N GLU A 42 3.36 4.02 3.63
CA GLU A 42 3.33 2.80 4.44
C GLU A 42 4.39 2.82 5.55
N ALA A 43 3.98 2.50 6.78
CA ALA A 43 4.90 2.21 7.86
C ALA A 43 5.15 0.70 7.97
N PHE A 44 6.40 0.28 7.86
CA PHE A 44 6.81 -1.11 8.09
C PHE A 44 7.77 -1.18 9.28
N ARG A 45 7.37 -1.90 10.34
CA ARG A 45 8.23 -2.16 11.51
C ARG A 45 8.61 -3.63 11.55
N SER A 46 9.91 -3.92 11.48
CA SER A 46 10.41 -5.28 11.62
C SER A 46 10.05 -5.86 12.99
N LYS A 47 9.60 -7.11 12.99
CA LYS A 47 9.35 -7.97 14.16
C LYS A 47 10.38 -9.09 14.25
N ARG A 48 11.54 -8.94 13.58
CA ARG A 48 12.66 -9.91 13.55
C ARG A 48 12.31 -11.25 12.89
N ARG A 49 11.37 -11.27 11.94
CA ARG A 49 11.02 -12.45 11.13
C ARG A 49 11.46 -12.25 9.69
N MET A 50 12.77 -12.22 9.46
CA MET A 50 13.38 -11.71 8.22
C MET A 50 12.82 -12.33 6.94
N GLU A 51 12.68 -13.66 6.88
CA GLU A 51 12.19 -14.34 5.67
C GLU A 51 10.74 -13.99 5.35
N TRP A 52 9.86 -14.02 6.36
CA TRP A 52 8.46 -13.67 6.18
C TRP A 52 8.30 -12.16 5.89
N GLU A 53 9.09 -11.30 6.53
CA GLU A 53 9.09 -9.85 6.28
C GLU A 53 9.50 -9.52 4.85
N ALA A 54 10.54 -10.20 4.33
CA ALA A 54 10.96 -10.06 2.94
C ALA A 54 9.87 -10.51 1.96
N ALA A 55 9.22 -11.66 2.23
CA ALA A 55 8.12 -12.16 1.41
C ALA A 55 6.90 -11.22 1.43
N ALA A 56 6.56 -10.68 2.61
CA ALA A 56 5.47 -9.73 2.77
C ALA A 56 5.74 -8.42 2.01
N LEU A 57 6.95 -7.86 2.14
CA LEU A 57 7.37 -6.67 1.40
C LEU A 57 7.40 -6.91 -0.11
N SER A 58 7.89 -8.06 -0.57
CA SER A 58 7.88 -8.42 -1.98
C SER A 58 6.45 -8.49 -2.53
N THR A 59 5.54 -9.12 -1.78
CA THR A 59 4.12 -9.21 -2.15
C THR A 59 3.47 -7.83 -2.21
N PHE A 60 3.73 -6.98 -1.21
CA PHE A 60 3.24 -5.61 -1.16
C PHE A 60 3.74 -4.81 -2.37
N ARG A 61 5.05 -4.81 -2.64
CA ARG A 61 5.65 -4.11 -3.78
C ARG A 61 5.05 -4.56 -5.12
N ALA A 62 4.90 -5.87 -5.32
CA ALA A 62 4.30 -6.40 -6.55
C ALA A 62 2.87 -5.88 -6.76
N ARG A 63 2.05 -5.84 -5.69
CA ARG A 63 0.68 -5.28 -5.75
C ARG A 63 0.69 -3.78 -6.02
N MET A 64 1.59 -3.03 -5.41
CA MET A 64 1.70 -1.58 -5.63
C MET A 64 2.06 -1.27 -7.10
N GLN A 65 3.04 -1.98 -7.64
CA GLN A 65 3.46 -1.86 -9.05
C GLN A 65 2.32 -2.19 -10.03
N GLN A 66 1.49 -3.19 -9.74
CA GLN A 66 0.31 -3.52 -10.55
C GLN A 66 -0.69 -2.36 -10.68
N HIS A 67 -0.63 -1.38 -9.78
CA HIS A 67 -1.51 -0.21 -9.77
C HIS A 67 -0.77 1.12 -10.05
N GLY A 68 0.48 1.05 -10.53
CA GLY A 68 1.29 2.24 -10.82
C GLY A 68 1.60 3.07 -9.56
N LEU A 69 1.87 2.37 -8.47
CA LEU A 69 2.36 2.92 -7.21
C LEU A 69 3.76 2.35 -6.98
N ASP A 70 4.78 3.20 -6.95
CA ASP A 70 6.19 2.83 -6.83
C ASP A 70 6.81 3.33 -5.52
#